data_AF-A0AAJ2D839-F1
#
_entry.id   AF-A0AAJ2D839-F1
#
_cell.length_a   1.000
_cell.length_b   1.000
_cell.length_c   1.000
_cell.angle_alpha   90.00
_cell.angle_beta   90.00
_cell.angle_gamma   90.00
#
_symmetry.space_group_name_H-M   'P 1'
#
loop_
_entity.id
_entity.type
_entity.pdbx_description
1 polymer ?
#
loop_
_entity_poly.entity_id
_entity_poly.type
_entity_poly.pdbx_seq_one_letter_code
_entity_poly.pdbx_strand_id
1 'polypeptide(L)'
;MRYGALALLLVSTFSLIGCRDFGAPAFSLLGSYFPAWLACAGIGLMVAVGARILLIFAGIDEVLPWRLFVYTCLALAVAFMSLLLF
;
A
#
# COMPACT_ATOMS: atom_id res chain seq x y z
N MET A 1 40.51 0.54 0.20
CA MET A 1 39.73 -0.10 -0.88
C MET A 1 38.79 -1.22 -0.40
N ARG A 2 39.15 -2.05 0.58
CA ARG A 2 38.30 -3.14 1.11
C ARG A 2 36.97 -2.69 1.74
N TYR A 3 36.93 -1.56 2.45
CA TYR A 3 35.69 -1.05 3.09
C TYR A 3 34.63 -0.54 2.09
N GLY A 4 35.05 0.03 0.96
CA GLY A 4 34.13 0.50 -0.09
C GLY A 4 33.43 -0.65 -0.82
N ALA A 5 34.14 -1.76 -1.04
CA ALA A 5 33.56 -2.97 -1.62
C ALA A 5 32.53 -3.62 -0.67
N LEU A 6 32.80 -3.61 0.65
CA LEU A 6 31.84 -4.09 1.65
C LEU A 6 30.58 -3.22 1.71
N ALA A 7 30.72 -1.88 1.64
CA ALA A 7 29.58 -0.98 1.61
C ALA A 7 28.70 -1.19 0.36
N LEU A 8 29.30 -1.40 -0.81
CA LEU A 8 28.57 -1.68 -2.06
C LEU A 8 27.85 -3.04 -2.01
N LEU A 9 28.46 -4.05 -1.40
CA LEU A 9 27.83 -5.36 -1.21
C LEU A 9 26.65 -5.28 -0.24
N LEU A 10 26.77 -4.52 0.86
CA LEU A 10 25.67 -4.32 1.82
C LEU A 10 24.49 -3.56 1.19
N VAL A 11 24.75 -2.54 0.36
CA VAL A 11 23.69 -1.82 -0.37
C VAL A 11 23.00 -2.72 -1.39
N SER A 12 23.75 -3.57 -2.08
CA SER A 12 23.18 -4.51 -3.05
C SER A 12 22.33 -5.56 -2.35
N THR A 13 22.82 -6.21 -1.29
CA THR A 13 22.04 -7.21 -0.56
C THR A 13 20.80 -6.61 0.11
N PHE A 14 20.88 -5.39 0.61
CA PHE A 14 19.73 -4.67 1.16
C PHE A 14 18.65 -4.40 0.09
N SER A 15 19.06 -4.03 -1.12
CA SER A 15 18.13 -3.83 -2.25
C SER A 15 17.47 -5.13 -2.71
N LEU A 16 18.12 -6.28 -2.50
CA LEU A 16 17.58 -7.61 -2.81
C LEU A 16 16.70 -8.22 -1.70
N ILE A 17 16.54 -7.57 -0.53
CA ILE A 17 15.63 -8.06 0.53
C ILE A 17 14.17 -8.17 0.01
N GLY A 18 13.79 -7.39 -1.00
CA GLY A 18 12.47 -7.52 -1.66
C GLY A 18 12.33 -8.71 -2.61
N CYS A 19 13.43 -9.36 -3.01
CA CYS A 19 13.46 -10.53 -3.90
C CYS A 19 13.57 -11.87 -3.13
N ARG A 20 13.02 -11.97 -1.90
CA ARG A 20 12.97 -13.27 -1.22
C ARG A 20 11.97 -14.19 -1.92
N ASP A 21 12.29 -15.48 -1.99
CA ASP A 21 11.48 -16.55 -2.62
C ASP A 21 10.08 -16.79 -2.03
N PHE A 22 9.62 -15.94 -1.10
CA PHE A 22 8.20 -15.77 -0.83
C PHE A 22 7.60 -15.08 -2.06
N GLY A 23 7.22 -15.88 -3.07
CA GLY A 23 6.49 -15.40 -4.23
C GLY A 23 5.36 -14.48 -3.77
N ALA A 24 5.17 -13.35 -4.48
CA ALA A 24 4.20 -12.34 -4.09
C ALA A 24 2.88 -13.03 -3.69
N PRO A 25 2.33 -12.76 -2.50
CA PRO A 25 1.14 -13.44 -2.01
C PRO A 25 0.08 -13.33 -3.09
N ALA A 26 -0.28 -14.46 -3.71
CA ALA A 26 -1.12 -14.48 -4.88
C ALA A 26 -2.26 -15.45 -4.63
N PHE A 27 -3.46 -14.99 -4.92
CA PHE A 27 -4.69 -15.76 -4.77
C PHE A 27 -5.13 -16.20 -6.17
N SER A 28 -5.57 -17.45 -6.30
CA SER A 28 -6.24 -17.90 -7.52
C SER A 28 -7.71 -17.47 -7.48
N LEU A 29 -8.11 -16.56 -8.37
CA LEU A 29 -9.51 -16.21 -8.61
C LEU A 29 -9.88 -16.68 -10.02
N LEU A 30 -10.91 -17.52 -10.13
CA LEU A 30 -11.46 -17.98 -11.41
C LEU A 30 -10.42 -18.57 -12.38
N GLY A 31 -9.40 -19.28 -11.86
CA GLY A 31 -8.34 -19.87 -12.68
C GLY A 31 -7.22 -18.91 -13.09
N SER A 32 -7.21 -17.66 -12.58
CA SER A 32 -6.16 -16.67 -12.80
C SER A 32 -5.51 -16.24 -11.49
N TYR A 33 -4.19 -16.03 -11.52
CA TYR A 33 -3.41 -15.62 -10.35
C TYR A 33 -3.44 -14.10 -10.18
N PHE A 34 -4.06 -13.61 -9.11
CA PHE A 34 -4.07 -12.20 -8.76
C PHE A 34 -3.22 -11.95 -7.50
N PRO A 35 -2.39 -10.89 -7.50
CA PRO A 35 -1.55 -10.62 -6.35
C PRO A 35 -2.33 -9.90 -5.24
N ALA A 36 -1.98 -10.19 -3.98
CA ALA A 36 -2.71 -9.77 -2.79
C ALA A 36 -2.69 -8.27 -2.56
N TRP A 37 -1.60 -7.61 -2.95
CA TRP A 37 -1.50 -6.16 -2.90
C TRP A 37 -2.57 -5.46 -3.75
N LEU A 38 -3.04 -6.09 -4.83
CA LEU A 38 -4.06 -5.55 -5.72
C LEU A 38 -5.46 -5.66 -5.10
N ALA A 39 -5.74 -6.77 -4.41
CA ALA A 39 -6.94 -6.91 -3.59
C ALA A 39 -6.95 -5.92 -2.41
N CYS A 40 -5.80 -5.79 -1.75
CA CYS A 40 -5.57 -4.86 -0.66
C CYS A 40 -5.76 -3.38 -1.09
N ALA A 41 -5.22 -3.00 -2.24
CA ALA A 41 -5.43 -1.69 -2.84
C ALA A 41 -6.90 -1.45 -3.19
N GLY A 42 -7.61 -2.47 -3.70
CA GLY A 42 -9.04 -2.41 -3.97
C GLY A 42 -9.87 -2.14 -2.71
N ILE A 43 -9.55 -2.80 -1.60
CA ILE A 43 -10.21 -2.58 -0.30
C ILE A 43 -9.93 -1.15 0.19
N GLY A 44 -8.67 -0.71 0.16
CA GLY A 44 -8.30 0.67 0.54
C GLY A 44 -9.02 1.73 -0.29
N LEU A 45 -9.18 1.49 -1.59
CA LEU A 45 -9.94 2.36 -2.49
C LEU A 45 -11.43 2.42 -2.11
N MET A 46 -12.05 1.28 -1.83
CA MET A 46 -13.47 1.23 -1.41
C MET A 46 -13.69 1.99 -0.09
N VAL A 47 -12.79 1.82 0.89
CA VAL A 47 -12.83 2.56 2.16
C VAL A 47 -12.67 4.07 1.92
N ALA A 48 -11.73 4.48 1.05
CA ALA A 48 -11.51 5.89 0.74
C ALA A 48 -12.73 6.55 0.09
N VAL A 49 -13.38 5.84 -0.84
CA VAL A 49 -14.62 6.31 -1.49
C VAL A 49 -15.75 6.39 -0.45
N GLY A 50 -15.92 5.38 0.40
CA GLY A 50 -16.92 5.38 1.47
C GLY A 50 -16.73 6.54 2.46
N ALA A 51 -15.50 6.77 2.91
CA ALA A 51 -15.15 7.88 3.79
C ALA A 51 -15.47 9.24 3.14
N ARG A 52 -15.18 9.38 1.83
CA ARG A 52 -15.50 10.60 1.07
C ARG A 52 -17.00 10.85 1.02
N ILE A 53 -17.81 9.82 0.78
CA ILE A 53 -19.28 9.93 0.73
C ILE A 53 -19.83 10.32 2.11
N LEU A 54 -19.37 9.65 3.18
CA LEU A 54 -19.82 9.92 4.56
C LEU A 54 -19.54 11.36 5.00
N LEU A 55 -18.38 11.90 4.65
CA LEU A 55 -17.99 13.25 5.05
C LEU A 55 -18.65 14.34 4.20
N ILE A 56 -18.96 14.09 2.93
CA ILE A 56 -19.86 14.96 2.14
C ILE A 56 -21.24 14.98 2.80
N PHE A 57 -21.74 13.81 3.22
CA PHE A 57 -23.03 13.70 3.89
C PHE A 57 -23.04 14.38 5.28
N ALA A 58 -21.89 14.39 5.98
CA ALA A 58 -21.74 15.03 7.28
C ALA A 58 -21.61 16.57 7.21
N GLY A 59 -21.51 17.18 6.02
CA GLY A 59 -21.43 18.64 5.87
C GLY A 59 -20.11 19.27 6.35
N ILE A 60 -19.11 18.47 6.70
CA ILE A 60 -17.77 18.93 7.15
C ILE A 60 -16.87 19.32 5.96
N ASP A 61 -17.36 19.06 4.75
CA ASP A 61 -16.70 19.34 3.47
C ASP A 61 -16.22 20.78 3.32
N GLU A 62 -16.97 21.72 3.89
CA GLU A 62 -16.76 23.16 3.71
C GLU A 62 -15.64 23.72 4.60
N VAL A 63 -15.18 22.96 5.60
CA VAL A 63 -14.17 23.42 6.59
C VAL A 63 -12.77 22.87 6.31
N LEU A 64 -12.62 21.83 5.48
CA LEU A 64 -11.31 21.25 5.17
C LEU A 64 -10.73 21.80 3.85
N PRO A 65 -9.67 22.64 3.89
CA PRO A 65 -9.02 23.15 2.68
C PRO A 65 -8.24 22.07 1.90
N TRP A 66 -7.86 20.96 2.52
CA TRP A 66 -6.97 19.92 1.94
C TRP A 66 -7.56 18.50 1.94
N ARG A 67 -8.86 18.39 1.63
CA ARG A 67 -9.63 17.14 1.68
C ARG A 67 -8.98 15.98 0.94
N LEU A 68 -8.52 16.19 -0.30
CA LEU A 68 -7.93 15.13 -1.11
C LEU A 68 -6.74 14.45 -0.42
N PHE A 69 -5.88 15.23 0.23
CA PHE A 69 -4.66 14.73 0.87
C PHE A 69 -4.96 13.87 2.09
N VAL A 70 -5.97 14.25 2.89
CA VAL A 70 -6.37 13.48 4.07
C VAL A 70 -6.97 12.14 3.64
N TYR A 71 -7.83 12.12 2.61
CA TYR A 71 -8.41 10.87 2.11
C TYR A 71 -7.39 9.94 1.46
N THR A 72 -6.46 10.48 0.67
CA THR A 72 -5.42 9.64 0.06
C THR A 72 -4.47 9.10 1.13
N CYS A 73 -4.12 9.89 2.15
CA CYS A 73 -3.29 9.40 3.25
C CYS A 73 -4.00 8.31 4.07
N LEU A 74 -5.31 8.44 4.31
CA LEU A 74 -6.13 7.42 4.97
C LEU A 74 -6.22 6.14 4.13
N ALA A 75 -6.43 6.27 2.82
CA ALA A 75 -6.45 5.16 1.87
C ALA A 75 -5.11 4.42 1.84
N LEU A 76 -4.00 5.16 1.80
CA LEU A 76 -2.65 4.61 1.86
C LEU A 76 -2.40 3.90 3.20
N ALA A 77 -2.82 4.50 4.32
CA ALA A 77 -2.64 3.88 5.64
C ALA A 77 -3.37 2.54 5.75
N VAL A 78 -4.61 2.46 5.26
CA VAL A 78 -5.38 1.20 5.22
C VAL A 78 -4.73 0.20 4.28
N ALA A 79 -4.31 0.64 3.08
CA ALA A 79 -3.63 -0.23 2.12
C ALA A 79 -2.31 -0.79 2.69
N PHE A 80 -1.50 0.02 3.37
CA PHE A 80 -0.25 -0.44 4.01
C PHE A 80 -0.51 -1.35 5.22
N MET A 81 -1.52 -1.05 6.04
CA MET A 81 -1.90 -1.91 7.18
C MET A 81 -2.37 -3.28 6.71
N SER A 82 -3.23 -3.32 5.70
CA SER A 82 -3.69 -4.57 5.12
C SER A 82 -2.55 -5.32 4.43
N LEU A 83 -1.59 -4.63 3.80
CA LEU A 83 -0.40 -5.26 3.20
C LEU A 83 0.58 -5.84 4.23
N LEU A 84 0.65 -5.26 5.44
CA LEU A 84 1.44 -5.80 6.57
C LEU A 84 0.80 -7.04 7.21
N LEU A 85 -0.50 -7.25 6.97
CA LEU A 85 -1.27 -8.35 7.56
C LEU A 85 -1.20 -9.64 6.72
N PHE A 86 -0.75 -9.55 5.47
CA PHE A 86 -0.57 -10.64 4.51
C PHE A 86 0.90 -10.93 4.25
#